data_AF-A0A196SD38-F1
#
_entry.id   AF-A0A196SD38-F1
#
_cell.length_a   1.000
_cell.length_b   1.000
_cell.length_c   1.000
_cell.angle_alpha   90.00
_cell.angle_beta   90.00
_cell.angle_gamma   90.00
#
_symmetry.space_group_name_H-M   'P 1'
#
loop_
_entity.id
_entity.type
_entity.pdbx_description
1 polymer ?
#
loop_
_entity_poly.entity_id
_entity_poly.type
_entity_poly.pdbx_seq_one_letter_code
_entity_poly.pdbx_strand_id
1 'polypeptide(L)'
;MYYPLGRVVGVSPVVVPGFVPFQGWDRVPEYFLFMHGVRCEKLREMLDDGREETALSHCRLIFVYGPAGCGKTSIARDFAVSVYGSGNGLPFYMKPVNRWWDGYRGQPVVILDDPSVRRFRELEQEIKVWTDRYPFIAELKGHSIRANPEWLVIASNYPLEELTNAARNPTFYHALFRRTDNGRRLFHFAADCYKPDTVPVDAETRQLYHRRLEKFIEIIVNSN
;
A
#
# COMPACT_ATOMS: atom_id res chain seq x y z
N MET A 1 22.76 -40.97 13.59
CA MET A 1 23.60 -39.97 14.28
C MET A 1 23.03 -38.60 13.90
N TYR A 2 22.19 -38.05 14.77
CA TYR A 2 21.55 -36.75 14.60
C TYR A 2 22.52 -35.67 15.10
N TYR A 3 22.82 -34.66 14.27
CA TYR A 3 23.43 -33.42 14.76
C TYR A 3 22.30 -32.44 15.08
N PRO A 4 22.27 -31.81 16.27
CA PRO A 4 21.24 -30.86 16.63
C PRO A 4 21.50 -29.51 15.96
N LEU A 5 20.44 -28.92 15.40
CA LEU A 5 20.40 -27.53 14.96
C LEU A 5 20.58 -26.62 16.19
N GLY A 6 21.78 -26.06 16.33
CA GLY A 6 22.07 -25.03 17.32
C GLY A 6 21.28 -23.75 17.03
N ARG A 7 20.65 -23.20 18.08
CA ARG A 7 20.07 -21.86 18.08
C ARG A 7 21.13 -20.85 17.63
N VAL A 8 20.82 -20.05 16.60
CA VAL A 8 21.57 -18.83 16.32
C VAL A 8 21.21 -17.84 17.42
N VAL A 9 22.05 -17.81 18.46
CA VAL A 9 22.06 -16.76 19.48
C VAL A 9 22.45 -15.45 18.79
N GLY A 10 21.74 -14.37 19.11
CA GLY A 10 21.88 -13.06 18.50
C GLY A 10 23.34 -12.68 18.21
N VAL A 11 23.63 -12.46 16.94
CA VAL A 11 24.92 -11.97 16.49
C VAL A 11 25.05 -10.55 17.01
N SER A 12 25.86 -10.36 18.05
CA SER A 12 26.29 -9.01 18.43
C SER A 12 26.95 -8.36 17.21
N PRO A 13 26.64 -7.08 16.90
CA PRO A 13 27.20 -6.45 15.73
C PRO A 13 28.72 -6.46 15.85
N VAL A 14 29.39 -6.96 14.81
CA VAL A 14 30.84 -6.88 14.68
C VAL A 14 31.19 -5.40 14.63
N VAL A 15 31.70 -4.86 15.74
CA VAL A 15 32.20 -3.49 15.79
C VAL A 15 33.52 -3.46 15.02
N VAL A 16 33.43 -3.08 13.75
CA VAL A 16 34.63 -2.79 12.94
C VAL A 16 35.24 -1.51 13.48
N PRO A 17 36.49 -1.50 13.98
CA PRO A 17 37.11 -0.31 14.55
C PRO A 17 37.16 0.81 13.49
N GLY A 18 36.55 1.96 13.80
CA GLY A 18 36.45 3.10 12.88
C GLY A 18 35.13 3.19 12.09
N PHE A 19 34.21 2.23 12.24
CA PHE A 19 32.89 2.32 11.63
C PHE A 19 31.97 3.24 12.45
N VAL A 20 31.76 4.45 11.95
CA VAL A 20 30.72 5.35 12.48
C VAL A 20 29.37 4.87 11.92
N PRO A 21 28.38 4.52 12.76
CA PRO A 21 27.04 4.19 12.29
C PRO A 21 26.50 5.34 11.42
N PHE A 22 25.82 5.00 10.32
CA PHE A 22 25.25 6.01 9.43
C PHE A 22 24.37 6.99 10.21
N GLN A 23 24.75 8.26 10.26
CA GLN A 23 24.14 9.27 11.14
C GLN A 23 22.91 9.97 10.54
N GLY A 24 22.39 9.45 9.42
CA GLY A 24 21.24 10.02 8.71
C GLY A 24 21.62 10.66 7.37
N TRP A 25 20.69 10.62 6.42
CA TRP A 25 20.86 11.13 5.05
C TRP A 25 21.02 12.65 4.99
N ASP A 26 20.49 13.36 5.99
CA ASP A 26 20.48 14.82 6.06
C ASP A 26 21.87 15.45 6.26
N ARG A 27 22.85 14.65 6.66
CA ARG A 27 24.25 15.08 6.85
C ARG A 27 25.12 14.87 5.62
N VAL A 28 24.59 14.24 4.58
CA VAL A 28 25.31 14.00 3.33
C VAL A 28 25.13 15.22 2.42
N PRO A 29 26.20 15.85 1.90
CA PRO A 29 26.07 17.01 1.02
C PRO A 29 25.17 16.72 -0.18
N GLU A 30 24.24 17.63 -0.49
CA GLU A 30 23.27 17.45 -1.58
C GLU A 30 23.93 17.14 -2.93
N TYR A 31 25.06 17.77 -3.22
CA TYR A 31 25.83 17.50 -4.44
C TYR A 31 26.31 16.04 -4.51
N PHE A 32 26.72 15.46 -3.37
CA PHE A 32 27.11 14.05 -3.31
C PHE A 32 25.90 13.14 -3.57
N LEU A 33 24.75 13.44 -2.98
CA LEU A 33 23.51 12.70 -3.21
C LEU A 33 23.06 12.78 -4.67
N PHE A 34 23.19 13.95 -5.32
CA PHE A 34 22.88 14.12 -6.74
C PHE A 34 23.82 13.29 -7.63
N MET A 35 25.13 13.37 -7.39
CA MET A 35 26.14 12.66 -8.19
C MET A 35 26.12 11.14 -7.99
N HIS A 36 25.64 10.67 -6.84
CA HIS A 36 25.67 9.26 -6.45
C HIS A 36 24.29 8.68 -6.13
N GLY A 37 23.20 9.31 -6.57
CA GLY A 37 21.83 8.99 -6.17
C GLY A 37 21.50 7.50 -6.22
N VAL A 38 21.81 6.83 -7.34
CA VAL A 38 21.58 5.38 -7.51
C VAL A 38 22.36 4.52 -6.50
N ARG A 39 23.61 4.90 -6.18
CA ARG A 39 24.42 4.18 -5.19
C ARG A 39 23.93 4.44 -3.77
N CYS A 40 23.45 5.66 -3.49
CA CYS A 40 22.86 6.02 -2.22
C CYS A 40 21.53 5.27 -2.00
N GLU A 41 20.67 5.18 -3.01
CA GLU A 41 19.45 4.36 -2.98
C GLU A 41 19.78 2.90 -2.71
N LYS A 42 20.74 2.33 -3.44
CA LYS A 42 21.18 0.95 -3.23
C LYS A 42 21.79 0.72 -1.84
N LEU A 43 22.56 1.67 -1.32
CA LEU A 43 23.09 1.60 0.04
C LEU A 43 21.95 1.65 1.07
N ARG A 44 20.94 2.49 0.83
CA ARG A 44 19.75 2.57 1.69
C ARG A 44 19.01 1.23 1.72
N GLU A 45 18.77 0.62 0.57
CA GLU A 45 18.19 -0.72 0.46
C GLU A 45 19.01 -1.75 1.25
N MET A 46 20.33 -1.79 1.05
CA MET A 46 21.23 -2.70 1.77
C MET A 46 21.23 -2.49 3.29
N LEU A 47 21.01 -1.26 3.76
CA LEU A 47 20.90 -0.94 5.18
C LEU A 47 19.51 -1.26 5.75
N ASP A 48 18.45 -1.14 4.94
CA ASP A 48 17.07 -1.48 5.32
C ASP A 48 16.79 -2.99 5.25
N ASP A 49 17.55 -3.76 4.46
CA ASP A 49 17.49 -5.24 4.33
C ASP A 49 17.71 -5.98 5.67
N GLY A 50 18.20 -5.29 6.71
CA GLY A 50 18.37 -5.82 8.06
C GLY A 50 17.15 -5.70 8.99
N ARG A 51 16.06 -5.05 8.56
CA ARG A 51 14.82 -4.97 9.37
C ARG A 51 13.99 -6.24 9.14
N GLU A 52 13.74 -7.00 10.21
CA GLU A 52 12.71 -8.05 10.18
C GLU A 52 11.34 -7.42 9.91
N GLU A 53 10.95 -7.34 8.65
CA GLU A 53 9.59 -6.98 8.28
C GLU A 53 8.66 -8.14 8.60
N THR A 54 8.00 -8.03 9.74
CA THR A 54 7.00 -9.00 10.18
C THR A 54 5.72 -8.87 9.36
N ALA A 55 5.00 -9.97 9.24
CA ALA A 55 3.64 -9.95 8.68
C ALA A 55 2.77 -8.92 9.43
N LEU A 56 1.94 -8.19 8.68
CA LEU A 56 0.93 -7.33 9.28
C LEU A 56 -0.06 -8.17 10.09
N SER A 57 -0.70 -7.53 11.07
CA SER A 57 -1.78 -8.14 11.85
C SER A 57 -3.03 -8.40 11.01
N HIS A 58 -3.16 -7.69 9.89
CA HIS A 58 -4.34 -7.67 9.03
C HIS A 58 -3.99 -7.79 7.54
N CYS A 59 -4.97 -8.17 6.72
CA CYS A 59 -4.83 -8.10 5.27
C CYS A 59 -5.03 -6.66 4.77
N ARG A 60 -4.29 -6.28 3.73
CA ARG A 60 -4.15 -4.87 3.31
C ARG A 60 -5.35 -4.30 2.54
N LEU A 61 -6.25 -5.16 2.06
CA LEU A 61 -7.23 -4.76 1.04
C LEU A 61 -8.33 -3.86 1.62
N ILE A 62 -8.45 -2.69 1.01
CA ILE A 62 -9.61 -1.82 1.06
C ILE A 62 -10.18 -1.75 -0.35
N PHE A 63 -11.46 -2.08 -0.53
CA PHE A 63 -12.07 -2.08 -1.84
C PHE A 63 -13.23 -1.10 -1.87
N VAL A 64 -13.14 -0.09 -2.74
CA VAL A 64 -14.15 0.96 -2.90
C VAL A 64 -14.68 0.91 -4.33
N TYR A 65 -15.99 0.76 -4.50
CA TYR A 65 -16.61 0.73 -5.83
C TYR A 65 -17.84 1.63 -5.94
N GLY A 66 -18.17 2.02 -7.17
CA GLY A 66 -19.26 2.94 -7.49
C GLY A 66 -19.03 3.65 -8.82
N PRO A 67 -19.96 4.49 -9.30
CA PRO A 67 -19.82 5.17 -10.59
C PRO A 67 -18.61 6.13 -10.64
N ALA A 68 -18.19 6.50 -11.84
CA ALA A 68 -17.15 7.51 -12.03
C ALA A 68 -17.56 8.84 -11.35
N GLY A 69 -16.58 9.58 -10.82
CA GLY A 69 -16.83 10.87 -10.18
C GLY A 69 -17.42 10.82 -8.76
N CYS A 70 -17.66 9.64 -8.16
CA CYS A 70 -18.19 9.56 -6.79
C CYS A 70 -17.17 9.79 -5.66
N GLY A 71 -15.89 10.02 -5.98
CA GLY A 71 -14.86 10.37 -4.99
C GLY A 71 -14.05 9.20 -4.40
N LYS A 72 -14.08 8.01 -5.00
CA LYS A 72 -13.34 6.82 -4.53
C LYS A 72 -11.83 7.06 -4.40
N THR A 73 -11.22 7.62 -5.44
CA THR A 73 -9.79 7.92 -5.46
C THR A 73 -9.44 9.07 -4.54
N SER A 74 -10.31 10.08 -4.46
CA SER A 74 -10.11 11.24 -3.59
C SER A 74 -10.13 10.84 -2.12
N ILE A 75 -11.13 10.06 -1.68
CA ILE A 75 -11.19 9.61 -0.28
C ILE A 75 -10.02 8.70 0.08
N ALA A 76 -9.50 7.90 -0.87
CA ALA A 76 -8.33 7.06 -0.64
C ALA A 76 -7.06 7.88 -0.41
N ARG A 77 -6.89 8.99 -1.15
CA ARG A 77 -5.76 9.92 -0.95
C ARG A 77 -5.89 10.66 0.36
N ASP A 78 -7.08 11.17 0.67
CA ASP A 78 -7.34 11.92 1.90
C ASP A 78 -7.26 11.01 3.14
N PHE A 79 -7.63 9.72 3.01
CA PHE A 79 -7.37 8.69 4.01
C PHE A 79 -5.87 8.57 4.30
N ALA A 80 -5.04 8.40 3.26
CA ALA A 80 -3.60 8.26 3.43
C ALA A 80 -2.97 9.50 4.10
N VAL A 81 -3.40 10.70 3.69
CA VAL A 81 -2.96 11.96 4.29
C VAL A 81 -3.43 12.10 5.73
N SER A 82 -4.66 11.72 6.05
CA SER A 82 -5.21 11.84 7.39
C SER A 82 -4.55 10.90 8.39
N VAL A 83 -4.16 9.69 7.96
CA VAL A 83 -3.57 8.67 8.85
C VAL A 83 -2.05 8.86 9.02
N TYR A 84 -1.33 9.18 7.95
CA TYR A 84 0.14 9.21 7.96
C TYR A 84 0.75 10.62 7.84
N GLY A 85 -0.07 11.64 7.56
CA GLY A 85 0.40 12.99 7.29
C GLY A 85 1.12 13.13 5.94
N SER A 86 1.45 14.37 5.58
CA SER A 86 2.09 14.70 4.28
C SER A 86 3.60 14.98 4.37
N GLY A 87 4.22 14.79 5.54
CA GLY A 87 5.62 15.07 5.90
C GLY A 87 6.54 15.61 4.78
N ASN A 88 7.56 14.81 4.40
CA ASN A 88 8.49 15.15 3.32
C ASN A 88 8.03 14.58 1.95
N GLY A 89 6.78 14.14 1.83
CA GLY A 89 6.27 13.50 0.62
C GLY A 89 4.86 12.91 0.79
N LEU A 90 4.29 12.43 -0.31
CA LEU A 90 2.95 11.85 -0.31
C LEU A 90 2.95 10.49 0.41
N PRO A 91 2.00 10.24 1.34
CA PRO A 91 1.89 8.97 2.07
C PRO A 91 1.25 7.85 1.23
N PHE A 92 1.02 8.09 -0.07
CA PHE A 92 0.44 7.10 -0.95
C PHE A 92 1.20 6.97 -2.27
N TYR A 93 1.12 5.78 -2.85
CA TYR A 93 1.61 5.48 -4.20
C TYR A 93 0.44 5.14 -5.13
N MET A 94 0.30 5.86 -6.23
CA MET A 94 -0.67 5.56 -7.29
C MET A 94 -0.13 4.40 -8.13
N LYS A 95 -0.57 3.17 -7.83
CA LYS A 95 -0.14 1.94 -8.50
C LYS A 95 -0.85 1.79 -9.85
N PRO A 96 -0.09 1.78 -10.97
CA PRO A 96 -0.68 1.46 -12.27
C PRO A 96 -1.19 0.01 -12.30
N VAL A 97 -2.21 -0.25 -13.10
CA VAL A 97 -2.84 -1.57 -13.24
C VAL A 97 -1.99 -2.50 -14.13
N ASN A 98 -0.81 -2.86 -13.63
CA ASN A 98 0.15 -3.76 -14.25
C ASN A 98 1.00 -4.47 -13.17
N ARG A 99 1.89 -5.39 -13.55
CA ARG A 99 2.75 -6.12 -12.61
C ARG A 99 3.84 -5.27 -11.96
N TRP A 100 4.21 -4.15 -12.57
CA TRP A 100 5.38 -3.36 -12.20
C TRP A 100 5.10 -2.38 -11.06
N TRP A 101 6.05 -2.25 -10.14
CA TRP A 101 6.00 -1.36 -8.98
C TRP A 101 6.88 -0.12 -9.15
N ASP A 102 7.25 0.22 -10.38
CA ASP A 102 8.14 1.35 -10.71
C ASP A 102 7.71 2.64 -9.99
N GLY A 103 8.60 3.21 -9.17
CA GLY A 103 8.32 4.44 -8.42
C GLY A 103 7.69 4.25 -7.04
N TYR A 104 7.41 3.01 -6.62
CA TYR A 104 7.12 2.71 -5.22
C TYR A 104 8.39 2.92 -4.37
N ARG A 105 8.26 3.70 -3.29
CA ARG A 105 9.36 4.12 -2.40
C ARG A 105 9.10 3.76 -0.95
N GLY A 106 8.23 2.77 -0.71
CA GLY A 106 7.83 2.37 0.64
C GLY A 106 6.68 3.18 1.23
N GLN A 107 5.84 3.82 0.39
CA GLN A 107 4.64 4.50 0.89
C GLN A 107 3.72 3.52 1.63
N PRO A 108 3.11 3.93 2.76
CA PRO A 108 2.26 3.04 3.56
C PRO A 108 0.96 2.69 2.85
N VAL A 109 0.43 3.58 2.00
CA VAL A 109 -0.81 3.35 1.25
C VAL A 109 -0.50 3.18 -0.24
N VAL A 110 -1.08 2.15 -0.85
CA VAL A 110 -1.03 1.94 -2.30
C VAL A 110 -2.45 2.07 -2.84
N ILE A 111 -2.62 2.85 -3.91
CA ILE A 111 -3.92 3.09 -4.54
C ILE A 111 -3.86 2.56 -5.97
N LEU A 112 -4.61 1.49 -6.24
CA LEU A 112 -4.83 0.95 -7.57
C LEU A 112 -6.16 1.50 -8.10
N ASP A 113 -6.05 2.42 -9.05
CA ASP A 113 -7.18 3.23 -9.52
C ASP A 113 -7.72 2.72 -10.86
N ASP A 114 -9.05 2.66 -10.95
CA ASP A 114 -9.86 2.31 -12.11
C ASP A 114 -9.36 1.10 -12.95
N PRO A 115 -9.23 -0.10 -12.35
CA PRO A 115 -8.89 -1.29 -13.11
C PRO A 115 -10.01 -1.71 -14.05
N SER A 116 -9.67 -1.95 -15.32
CA SER A 116 -10.58 -2.66 -16.22
C SER A 116 -10.76 -4.11 -15.78
N VAL A 117 -11.95 -4.67 -16.01
CA VAL A 117 -12.28 -6.06 -15.70
C VAL A 117 -11.26 -7.04 -16.28
N ARG A 118 -10.86 -6.84 -17.55
CA ARG A 118 -9.86 -7.68 -18.21
C ARG A 118 -8.51 -7.59 -17.50
N ARG A 119 -8.01 -6.38 -17.26
CA ARG A 119 -6.67 -6.19 -16.72
C ARG A 119 -6.56 -6.65 -15.27
N PHE A 120 -7.62 -6.48 -14.49
CA PHE A 120 -7.69 -6.97 -13.11
C PHE A 120 -7.55 -8.49 -13.06
N ARG A 121 -8.25 -9.21 -13.95
CA ARG A 121 -8.19 -10.68 -14.01
C ARG A 121 -6.85 -11.21 -14.49
N GLU A 122 -6.19 -10.51 -15.40
CA GLU A 122 -4.82 -10.84 -15.83
C GLU A 122 -3.80 -10.78 -14.68
N LEU A 123 -4.11 -10.04 -13.61
CA LEU A 123 -3.27 -9.86 -12.42
C LEU A 123 -3.78 -10.65 -11.20
N GLU A 124 -4.58 -11.70 -11.40
CA GLU A 124 -5.24 -12.43 -10.30
C GLU A 124 -4.26 -12.90 -9.22
N GLN A 125 -3.12 -13.47 -9.61
CA GLN A 125 -2.15 -14.01 -8.66
C GLN A 125 -1.42 -12.88 -7.92
N GLU A 126 -1.01 -11.86 -8.67
CA GLU A 126 -0.34 -10.68 -8.15
C GLU A 126 -1.22 -9.93 -7.15
N ILE A 127 -2.50 -9.70 -7.48
CA ILE A 127 -3.44 -9.01 -6.59
C ILE A 127 -3.62 -9.83 -5.31
N LYS A 128 -3.74 -11.16 -5.38
CA LYS A 128 -3.84 -12.01 -4.17
C LYS A 128 -2.61 -11.87 -3.26
N VAL A 129 -1.41 -11.73 -3.85
CA VAL A 129 -0.16 -11.51 -3.10
C VAL A 129 -0.12 -10.11 -2.51
N TRP A 130 -0.37 -9.08 -3.31
CA TRP A 130 -0.28 -7.68 -2.89
C TRP A 130 -1.29 -7.31 -1.81
N THR A 131 -2.44 -7.99 -1.79
CA THR A 131 -3.53 -7.76 -0.83
C THR A 131 -3.44 -8.60 0.43
N ASP A 132 -2.51 -9.55 0.50
CA ASP A 132 -2.26 -10.35 1.70
C ASP A 132 -1.65 -9.50 2.83
N ARG A 133 -1.27 -10.11 3.95
CA ARG A 133 -0.61 -9.46 5.11
C ARG A 133 0.90 -9.57 5.11
N TYR A 134 1.47 -10.44 4.28
CA TYR A 134 2.91 -10.73 4.27
C TYR A 134 3.67 -9.78 3.35
N PRO A 135 4.89 -9.33 3.70
CA PRO A 135 5.75 -8.64 2.75
C PRO A 135 5.95 -9.48 1.49
N PHE A 136 6.07 -8.83 0.33
CA PHE A 136 6.21 -9.51 -0.96
C PHE A 136 7.31 -8.90 -1.81
N ILE A 137 7.74 -9.63 -2.83
CA ILE A 137 8.69 -9.13 -3.82
C ILE A 137 7.92 -8.32 -4.85
N ALA A 138 8.17 -7.01 -4.89
CA ALA A 138 7.64 -6.09 -5.86
C ALA A 138 8.62 -5.98 -7.04
N GLU A 139 8.16 -6.37 -8.23
CA GLU A 139 8.98 -6.33 -9.43
C GLU A 139 9.04 -4.91 -10.00
N LEU A 140 10.27 -4.44 -10.23
CA LEU A 140 10.57 -3.21 -10.93
C LEU A 140 11.19 -3.56 -12.28
N LYS A 141 11.34 -2.59 -13.17
CA LYS A 141 12.04 -2.85 -14.43
C LYS A 141 13.53 -3.15 -14.15
N GLY A 142 13.93 -4.40 -14.36
CA GLY A 142 15.32 -4.85 -14.27
C GLY A 142 15.84 -5.16 -12.86
N HIS A 143 15.03 -4.99 -11.81
CA HIS A 143 15.35 -5.37 -10.43
C HIS A 143 14.05 -5.60 -9.63
N SER A 144 14.17 -5.96 -8.36
CA SER A 144 13.03 -6.10 -7.46
C SER A 144 13.35 -5.52 -6.09
N ILE A 145 12.31 -5.08 -5.40
CA ILE A 145 12.39 -4.61 -4.02
C ILE A 145 11.46 -5.44 -3.14
N ARG A 146 11.75 -5.48 -1.84
CA ARG A 146 10.80 -6.00 -0.86
C ARG A 146 9.79 -4.90 -0.51
N ALA A 147 8.52 -5.19 -0.68
CA ALA A 147 7.43 -4.24 -0.44
C ALA A 147 6.55 -4.72 0.73
N ASN A 148 6.20 -3.78 1.60
CA ASN A 148 5.33 -4.02 2.74
C ASN A 148 4.42 -2.80 3.01
N PRO A 149 3.58 -2.37 2.05
CA PRO A 149 2.60 -1.32 2.32
C PRO A 149 1.63 -1.79 3.40
N GLU A 150 1.13 -0.88 4.23
CA GLU A 150 0.12 -1.20 5.25
C GLU A 150 -1.26 -1.40 4.61
N TRP A 151 -1.60 -0.57 3.62
CA TRP A 151 -2.90 -0.61 2.97
C TRP A 151 -2.79 -0.63 1.45
N LEU A 152 -3.67 -1.38 0.81
CA LEU A 152 -3.87 -1.39 -0.64
C LEU A 152 -5.34 -1.08 -0.93
N VAL A 153 -5.59 0.13 -1.41
CA VAL A 153 -6.91 0.60 -1.83
C VAL A 153 -7.12 0.29 -3.31
N ILE A 154 -8.21 -0.41 -3.63
CA ILE A 154 -8.67 -0.58 -5.00
C ILE A 154 -9.91 0.27 -5.20
N ALA A 155 -9.80 1.29 -6.04
CA ALA A 155 -10.90 2.19 -6.41
C ALA A 155 -11.44 1.78 -7.78
N SER A 156 -12.63 1.19 -7.84
CA SER A 156 -13.16 0.54 -9.04
C SER A 156 -14.51 1.11 -9.48
N ASN A 157 -14.76 1.17 -10.78
CA ASN A 157 -16.10 1.42 -11.31
C ASN A 157 -17.01 0.17 -11.31
N TYR A 158 -16.41 -1.02 -11.12
CA TYR A 158 -17.08 -2.31 -11.10
C TYR A 158 -17.10 -2.92 -9.69
N PRO A 159 -18.17 -3.63 -9.31
CA PRO A 159 -18.21 -4.38 -8.05
C PRO A 159 -17.17 -5.52 -8.05
N LEU A 160 -16.80 -6.00 -6.86
CA LEU A 160 -15.78 -7.02 -6.70
C LEU A 160 -16.15 -8.33 -7.42
N GLU A 161 -17.43 -8.68 -7.40
CA GLU A 161 -18.02 -9.85 -8.04
C GLU A 161 -17.80 -9.83 -9.55
N GLU A 162 -17.94 -8.65 -10.16
CA GLU A 162 -17.74 -8.48 -11.60
C GLU A 162 -16.25 -8.50 -11.95
N LEU A 163 -15.40 -7.75 -11.22
CA LEU A 163 -13.96 -7.77 -11.45
C LEU A 163 -13.38 -9.19 -11.35
N THR A 164 -13.84 -9.97 -10.37
CA THR A 164 -13.32 -11.32 -10.10
C THR A 164 -14.01 -12.43 -10.90
N ASN A 165 -15.08 -12.11 -11.64
CA ASN A 165 -15.93 -13.09 -12.32
C ASN A 165 -16.46 -14.16 -11.36
N ALA A 166 -17.02 -13.74 -10.21
CA ALA A 166 -17.36 -14.63 -9.10
C ALA A 166 -18.20 -15.85 -9.51
N ALA A 167 -19.06 -15.71 -10.53
CA ALA A 167 -19.88 -16.82 -11.05
C ALA A 167 -19.05 -17.95 -11.69
N ARG A 168 -17.93 -17.64 -12.33
CA ARG A 168 -17.05 -18.64 -12.99
C ARG A 168 -15.77 -18.92 -12.20
N ASN A 169 -15.30 -17.96 -11.41
CA ASN A 169 -14.14 -18.09 -10.54
C ASN A 169 -14.46 -17.60 -9.12
N PRO A 170 -15.23 -18.38 -8.35
CA PRO A 170 -15.57 -18.02 -6.97
C PRO A 170 -14.32 -17.95 -6.07
N THR A 171 -13.26 -18.68 -6.40
CA THR A 171 -12.03 -18.71 -5.60
C THR A 171 -11.31 -17.36 -5.60
N PHE A 172 -11.33 -16.63 -6.72
CA PHE A 172 -10.76 -15.29 -6.78
C PHE A 172 -11.56 -14.29 -5.94
N TYR A 173 -12.88 -14.32 -6.08
CA TYR A 173 -13.79 -13.51 -5.25
C TYR A 173 -13.57 -13.76 -3.76
N HIS A 174 -13.66 -15.02 -3.30
CA HIS A 174 -13.49 -15.36 -1.89
C HIS A 174 -12.09 -15.02 -1.37
N ALA A 175 -11.08 -15.07 -2.24
CA ALA A 175 -9.73 -14.65 -1.90
C ALA A 175 -9.65 -13.15 -1.58
N LEU A 176 -10.29 -12.30 -2.34
CA LEU A 176 -10.27 -10.86 -2.06
C LEU A 176 -11.26 -10.49 -0.96
N PHE A 177 -12.44 -11.10 -0.93
CA PHE A 177 -13.46 -10.83 0.07
C PHE A 177 -12.98 -11.10 1.51
N ARG A 178 -12.25 -12.20 1.76
CA ARG A 178 -11.69 -12.41 3.11
C ARG A 178 -10.64 -11.36 3.48
N ARG A 179 -9.93 -10.80 2.49
CA ARG A 179 -8.87 -9.79 2.68
C ARG A 179 -9.42 -8.39 2.94
N THR A 180 -10.70 -8.15 2.69
CA THR A 180 -11.43 -6.94 3.13
C THR A 180 -12.00 -7.08 4.54
N ASP A 181 -11.44 -7.99 5.38
CA ASP A 181 -12.03 -8.36 6.68
C ASP A 181 -13.48 -8.80 6.52
N ASN A 182 -13.66 -9.80 5.65
CA ASN A 182 -14.96 -10.40 5.31
C ASN A 182 -16.03 -9.35 4.94
N GLY A 183 -15.62 -8.33 4.17
CA GLY A 183 -16.51 -7.27 3.70
C GLY A 183 -16.53 -6.00 4.55
N ARG A 184 -15.89 -5.96 5.72
CA ARG A 184 -15.86 -4.74 6.55
C ARG A 184 -15.18 -3.57 5.84
N ARG A 185 -14.14 -3.84 5.03
CA ARG A 185 -13.44 -2.87 4.18
C ARG A 185 -13.91 -2.89 2.72
N LEU A 186 -15.13 -3.36 2.46
CA LEU A 186 -15.78 -3.31 1.15
C LEU A 186 -16.81 -2.19 1.14
N PHE A 187 -16.53 -1.10 0.41
CA PHE A 187 -17.35 0.11 0.41
C PHE A 187 -18.03 0.34 -0.93
N HIS A 188 -19.33 0.61 -0.89
CA HIS A 188 -20.11 1.07 -2.04
C HIS A 188 -20.36 2.57 -1.95
N PHE A 189 -19.97 3.31 -2.99
CA PHE A 189 -20.15 4.75 -3.10
C PHE A 189 -21.22 5.05 -4.15
N ALA A 190 -22.31 5.70 -3.73
CA ALA A 190 -23.27 6.29 -4.67
C ALA A 190 -22.66 7.51 -5.38
N ALA A 191 -23.34 8.05 -6.39
CA ALA A 191 -22.91 9.29 -7.05
C ALA A 191 -22.65 10.42 -6.04
N ASP A 192 -21.63 11.24 -6.29
CA ASP A 192 -21.22 12.38 -5.44
C ASP A 192 -20.99 12.04 -3.95
N CYS A 193 -20.56 10.80 -3.64
CA CYS A 193 -20.31 10.34 -2.28
C CYS A 193 -19.22 11.16 -1.56
N TYR A 194 -18.19 11.61 -2.27
CA TYR A 194 -17.10 12.36 -1.65
C TYR A 194 -16.45 13.36 -2.61
N LYS A 195 -16.12 14.55 -2.11
CA LYS A 195 -15.27 15.51 -2.82
C LYS A 195 -14.20 16.06 -1.87
N PRO A 196 -12.93 16.12 -2.31
CA PRO A 196 -11.85 16.63 -1.48
C PRO A 196 -12.03 18.12 -1.18
N ASP A 197 -11.27 18.63 -0.21
CA ASP A 197 -11.35 20.04 0.25
C ASP A 197 -11.04 21.05 -0.85
N THR A 198 -10.31 20.64 -1.88
CA THR A 198 -9.99 21.47 -3.04
C THR A 198 -11.20 21.77 -3.94
N VAL A 199 -12.31 21.05 -3.79
CA VAL A 199 -13.52 21.27 -4.60
C VAL A 199 -14.52 22.14 -3.81
N PRO A 200 -14.94 23.30 -4.33
CA PRO A 200 -15.87 24.16 -3.62
C PRO A 200 -17.26 23.51 -3.51
N VAL A 201 -17.80 23.51 -2.29
CA VAL A 201 -19.16 23.06 -1.92
C VAL A 201 -19.65 23.91 -0.74
N ASP A 202 -20.94 23.86 -0.43
CA ASP A 202 -21.48 24.51 0.76
C ASP A 202 -20.97 23.88 2.07
N ALA A 203 -21.11 24.60 3.18
CA ALA A 203 -20.57 24.20 4.48
C ALA A 203 -21.20 22.91 5.03
N GLU A 204 -22.49 22.69 4.77
CA GLU A 204 -23.20 21.47 5.23
C GLU A 204 -22.68 20.23 4.49
N THR A 205 -22.55 20.34 3.16
CA THR A 205 -21.95 19.31 2.32
C THR A 205 -20.49 19.02 2.71
N ARG A 206 -19.70 20.06 2.99
CA ARG A 206 -18.32 19.90 3.47
C ARG A 206 -18.27 19.12 4.79
N GLN A 207 -19.12 19.47 5.75
CA GLN A 207 -19.20 18.75 7.02
C GLN A 207 -19.62 17.28 6.83
N LEU A 208 -20.54 17.02 5.90
CA LEU A 208 -20.94 15.65 5.55
C LEU A 208 -19.77 14.84 4.97
N TYR A 209 -18.95 15.43 4.08
CA TYR A 209 -17.78 14.75 3.52
C TYR A 209 -16.70 14.47 4.57
N HIS A 210 -16.45 15.38 5.52
CA HIS A 210 -15.56 15.11 6.65
C HIS A 210 -16.05 13.93 7.49
N ARG A 211 -17.34 13.90 7.86
CA ARG A 211 -17.93 12.75 8.59
C ARG A 211 -17.79 11.43 7.82
N ARG A 212 -17.92 11.45 6.49
CA ARG A 212 -17.72 10.25 5.64
C ARG A 212 -16.27 9.78 5.67
N LEU A 213 -15.30 10.69 5.60
CA LEU A 213 -13.88 10.38 5.69
C LEU A 213 -13.51 9.83 7.09
N GLU A 214 -13.97 10.48 8.16
CA GLU A 214 -13.76 10.03 9.53
C GLU A 214 -14.28 8.60 9.75
N LYS A 215 -15.52 8.34 9.31
CA LYS A 215 -16.11 7.00 9.39
C LYS A 215 -15.36 5.98 8.54
N PHE A 216 -14.87 6.37 7.36
CA PHE A 216 -14.06 5.51 6.50
C PHE A 216 -12.75 5.11 7.20
N ILE A 217 -12.04 6.07 7.78
CA ILE A 217 -10.82 5.85 8.58
C ILE A 217 -11.12 4.95 9.78
N GLU A 218 -12.16 5.26 10.56
CA GLU A 218 -12.56 4.49 11.74
C GLU A 218 -12.80 3.02 11.41
N ILE A 219 -13.53 2.74 10.32
CA ILE A 219 -13.81 1.37 9.89
C ILE A 219 -12.52 0.62 9.54
N ILE A 220 -11.60 1.27 8.82
CA ILE A 220 -10.34 0.65 8.35
C ILE A 220 -9.40 0.37 9.53
N VAL A 221 -9.15 1.38 10.38
CA VAL A 221 -8.21 1.27 11.49
C VAL A 221 -8.68 0.25 12.55
N ASN A 222 -10.00 0.09 12.71
CA ASN A 222 -10.58 -0.87 13.65
C ASN A 222 -10.88 -2.24 13.02
N SER A 223 -10.28 -2.56 11.86
CA SER A 223 -10.52 -3.79 11.11
C SER A 223 -9.28 -4.69 11.13
N ASN A 224 -9.50 -6.02 11.13
CA ASN A 224 -8.45 -7.04 11.30
C ASN A 224 -8.01 -7.71 9.98
#